data_AF-A0A960RX49-F1
#
_entry.id   AF-A0A960RX49-F1
#
_cell.length_a   1.000
_cell.length_b   1.000
_cell.length_c   1.000
_cell.angle_alpha   90.00
_cell.angle_beta   90.00
_cell.angle_gamma   90.00
#
_symmetry.space_group_name_H-M   'P 1'
#
loop_
_entity.id
_entity.type
_entity.pdbx_description
1 polymer ?
#
loop_
_entity_poly.entity_id
_entity_poly.type
_entity_poly.pdbx_seq_one_letter_code
_entity_poly.pdbx_strand_id
1 'polypeptide(L)'
;MRRIILLFITLLSLTGCCCFSGKWGGGGITLTNPCPMCDPAQDDPEMSNIVITFGEAMFHKHHLTLEKSLCKHVDGNVAKVSIYFSSQDIVELCEARDTLVDATEEFLRMINDNGYITPALYHRPFSFEEVNIYIVYESYFVQYVDPTYIAYAILEDGNAFYYSGEVNNINAVAWDQRVEPYIKTRTFAYQRRAAQEPYIEAERLKKEEERKKKFYEERLTDYY
;
A
#
# COMPACT_ATOMS: atom_id res chain seq x y z
N MET A 1 -19.64 30.19 -40.58
CA MET A 1 -20.95 29.51 -40.43
C MET A 1 -20.84 28.50 -39.30
N ARG A 2 -21.66 28.67 -38.24
CA ARG A 2 -22.19 27.70 -37.24
C ARG A 2 -21.23 26.60 -36.72
N ARG A 3 -20.67 26.63 -35.50
CA ARG A 3 -21.26 26.48 -34.12
C ARG A 3 -22.30 25.34 -33.98
N ILE A 4 -22.11 24.53 -32.91
CA ILE A 4 -23.06 23.68 -32.15
C ILE A 4 -22.96 22.16 -32.38
N ILE A 5 -22.35 21.44 -31.43
CA ILE A 5 -22.77 20.12 -30.84
C ILE A 5 -22.21 20.11 -29.39
N LEU A 6 -22.93 20.61 -28.36
CA LEU A 6 -23.77 19.87 -27.38
C LEU A 6 -23.04 18.63 -26.82
N LEU A 7 -22.46 18.55 -25.60
CA LEU A 7 -22.92 18.95 -24.25
C LEU A 7 -24.34 18.47 -23.91
N PHE A 8 -24.51 17.16 -23.74
CA PHE A 8 -25.60 16.52 -23.00
C PHE A 8 -25.08 15.19 -22.46
N ILE A 9 -24.91 15.07 -21.14
CA ILE A 9 -25.23 13.91 -20.27
C ILE A 9 -24.69 14.32 -18.89
N THR A 10 -25.46 15.18 -18.23
CA THR A 10 -25.49 15.26 -16.77
C THR A 10 -26.96 15.36 -16.39
N LEU A 11 -27.30 14.59 -15.35
CA LEU A 11 -28.50 14.58 -14.52
C LEU A 11 -29.61 13.54 -14.77
N LEU A 12 -29.99 12.96 -13.61
CA LEU A 12 -31.18 12.20 -13.21
C LEU A 12 -31.05 10.69 -13.40
N SER A 13 -31.16 9.85 -12.37
CA SER A 13 -31.65 10.02 -10.98
C SER A 13 -31.33 8.70 -10.24
N LEU A 14 -30.71 8.71 -9.06
CA LEU A 14 -31.42 8.66 -7.77
C LEU A 14 -32.65 7.73 -7.76
N THR A 15 -32.40 6.43 -7.75
CA THR A 15 -33.14 5.37 -7.06
C THR A 15 -32.08 4.32 -6.68
N GLY A 16 -32.06 3.64 -5.55
CA GLY A 16 -32.87 3.56 -4.36
C GLY A 16 -32.14 2.54 -3.48
N CYS A 17 -32.03 2.83 -2.20
CA CYS A 17 -31.58 1.90 -1.19
C CYS A 17 -32.54 0.70 -1.18
N CYS A 18 -32.14 -0.46 -1.69
CA CYS A 18 -32.80 -1.74 -1.45
C CYS A 18 -31.81 -2.88 -1.67
N CYS A 19 -31.62 -3.67 -0.63
CA CYS A 19 -30.82 -4.88 -0.57
C CYS A 19 -31.13 -5.82 -1.75
N PHE A 20 -30.21 -5.91 -2.71
CA PHE A 20 -30.27 -6.92 -3.75
C PHE A 20 -29.57 -8.18 -3.25
N SER A 21 -30.29 -9.00 -2.46
CA SER A 21 -29.91 -10.37 -2.17
C SER A 21 -30.19 -11.25 -3.40
N GLY A 22 -29.37 -11.07 -4.43
CA GLY A 22 -29.34 -11.94 -5.61
C GLY A 22 -28.47 -13.15 -5.33
N LYS A 23 -29.11 -14.28 -5.04
CA LYS A 23 -28.46 -15.59 -4.85
C LYS A 23 -27.99 -16.10 -6.22
N TRP A 24 -26.78 -15.73 -6.62
CA TRP A 24 -26.11 -16.31 -7.79
C TRP A 24 -25.27 -17.50 -7.34
N GLY A 25 -25.70 -18.69 -7.75
CA GLY A 25 -24.95 -19.92 -7.58
C GLY A 25 -23.70 -19.88 -8.43
N GLY A 26 -22.54 -19.84 -7.77
CA GLY A 26 -21.24 -19.90 -8.41
C GLY A 26 -20.15 -19.42 -7.47
N GLY A 27 -19.70 -20.30 -6.57
CA GLY A 27 -18.36 -20.36 -5.96
C GLY A 27 -17.65 -19.07 -5.49
N GLY A 28 -18.34 -17.95 -5.33
CA GLY A 28 -17.79 -16.70 -4.83
C GLY A 28 -17.73 -16.76 -3.31
N ILE A 29 -16.55 -16.51 -2.75
CA ILE A 29 -16.38 -16.27 -1.32
C ILE A 29 -17.22 -15.03 -0.99
N THR A 30 -18.41 -15.23 -0.45
CA THR A 30 -19.24 -14.15 0.07
C THR A 30 -18.52 -13.61 1.31
N LEU A 31 -17.96 -12.40 1.21
CA LEU A 31 -17.48 -11.56 2.32
C LEU A 31 -18.64 -11.09 3.23
N THR A 32 -19.53 -11.99 3.64
CA THR A 32 -20.72 -11.67 4.47
C THR A 32 -20.79 -12.47 5.76
N ASN A 33 -19.74 -13.20 6.12
CA ASN A 33 -19.60 -13.63 7.50
C ASN A 33 -18.80 -12.55 8.21
N PRO A 34 -19.42 -11.63 8.99
CA PRO A 34 -18.67 -10.79 9.90
C PRO A 34 -17.81 -11.73 10.74
N CYS A 35 -16.50 -11.51 10.72
CA CYS A 35 -15.57 -12.33 11.47
C CYS A 35 -16.07 -12.34 12.93
N PRO A 36 -16.41 -13.50 13.53
CA PRO A 36 -16.96 -13.57 14.88
C PRO A 36 -15.98 -13.10 15.97
N MET A 37 -14.80 -12.62 15.58
CA MET A 37 -13.75 -12.06 16.43
C MET A 37 -13.55 -10.54 16.29
N CYS A 38 -14.27 -9.86 15.39
CA CYS A 38 -14.21 -8.40 15.30
C CYS A 38 -15.39 -7.84 16.08
N ASP A 39 -15.22 -7.59 17.37
CA ASP A 39 -16.23 -6.88 18.16
C ASP A 39 -16.26 -5.41 17.68
N PRO A 40 -17.34 -4.95 17.00
CA PRO A 40 -17.40 -3.58 16.49
C PRO A 40 -17.45 -2.52 17.59
N ALA A 41 -17.53 -2.93 18.87
CA ALA A 41 -17.58 -2.04 20.03
C ALA A 41 -16.20 -1.55 20.51
N GLN A 42 -15.10 -2.00 19.91
CA GLN A 42 -13.75 -1.77 20.44
C GLN A 42 -12.78 -1.15 19.42
N ASP A 43 -13.26 -0.18 18.63
CA ASP A 43 -12.37 0.67 17.85
C ASP A 43 -11.78 1.76 18.77
N ASP A 44 -10.48 1.61 19.09
CA ASP A 44 -9.72 2.64 19.81
C ASP A 44 -9.51 3.86 18.90
N PRO A 45 -9.97 5.07 19.28
CA PRO A 45 -9.86 6.27 18.44
C PRO A 45 -8.40 6.64 18.12
N GLU A 46 -7.46 6.32 19.01
CA GLU A 46 -6.03 6.55 18.76
C GLU A 46 -5.50 5.58 17.71
N MET A 47 -5.96 4.31 17.72
CA MET A 47 -5.61 3.35 16.66
C MET A 47 -6.13 3.82 15.31
N SER A 48 -7.39 4.25 15.25
CA SER A 48 -7.98 4.78 14.02
C SER A 48 -7.19 5.99 13.51
N ASN A 49 -6.77 6.90 14.39
CA ASN A 49 -5.98 8.07 14.02
C ASN A 49 -4.60 7.68 13.45
N ILE A 50 -3.91 6.73 14.08
CA ILE A 50 -2.63 6.19 13.57
C ILE A 50 -2.82 5.60 12.18
N VAL A 51 -3.84 4.75 11.99
CA VAL A 51 -4.10 4.08 10.72
C VAL A 51 -4.46 5.07 9.61
N ILE A 52 -5.30 6.07 9.89
CA ILE A 52 -5.66 7.11 8.92
C ILE A 52 -4.43 7.93 8.53
N THR A 53 -3.65 8.38 9.52
CA THR A 53 -2.43 9.16 9.28
C THR A 53 -1.40 8.34 8.48
N PHE A 54 -1.27 7.06 8.80
CA PHE A 54 -0.42 6.13 8.07
C PHE A 54 -0.90 5.92 6.63
N GLY A 55 -2.21 5.76 6.43
CA GLY A 55 -2.81 5.63 5.11
C GLY A 55 -2.51 6.83 4.21
N GLU A 56 -2.67 8.05 4.72
CA GLU A 56 -2.35 9.29 3.99
C GLU A 56 -0.84 9.39 3.67
N ALA A 57 0.03 9.01 4.60
CA ALA A 57 1.47 8.99 4.36
C ALA A 57 1.85 8.01 3.22
N MET A 58 1.27 6.81 3.24
CA MET A 58 1.46 5.79 2.20
C MET A 58 0.89 6.21 0.84
N PHE A 59 -0.24 6.92 0.82
CA PHE A 59 -0.80 7.49 -0.39
C PHE A 59 0.16 8.48 -1.06
N HIS A 60 0.72 9.41 -0.29
CA HIS A 60 1.64 10.40 -0.84
C HIS A 60 3.01 9.85 -1.24
N LYS A 61 3.48 8.81 -0.56
CA LYS A 61 4.83 8.25 -0.78
C LYS A 61 4.87 7.17 -1.85
N HIS A 62 3.83 6.32 -1.90
CA HIS A 62 3.80 5.10 -2.72
C HIS A 62 2.50 4.94 -3.52
N HIS A 63 1.63 5.96 -3.58
CA HIS A 63 0.33 5.89 -4.24
C HIS A 63 -0.54 4.71 -3.78
N LEU A 64 -0.47 4.38 -2.49
CA LEU A 64 -1.29 3.34 -1.87
C LEU A 64 -2.57 3.96 -1.30
N THR A 65 -3.72 3.48 -1.74
CA THR A 65 -5.03 3.87 -1.21
C THR A 65 -5.43 2.91 -0.10
N LEU A 66 -5.72 3.42 1.09
CA LEU A 66 -6.19 2.61 2.22
C LEU A 66 -7.63 2.16 1.97
N GLU A 67 -7.85 0.85 1.88
CA GLU A 67 -9.17 0.25 1.66
C GLU A 67 -9.88 -0.05 2.97
N LYS A 68 -9.16 -0.75 3.87
CA LYS A 68 -9.70 -1.15 5.18
C LYS A 68 -8.56 -1.47 6.15
N SER A 69 -8.90 -1.43 7.43
CA SER A 69 -8.06 -1.90 8.52
C SER A 69 -8.87 -2.76 9.48
N LEU A 70 -8.23 -3.77 10.06
CA LEU A 70 -8.83 -4.65 11.05
C LEU A 70 -7.88 -4.77 12.24
N CYS A 71 -8.42 -4.67 13.45
CA CYS A 71 -7.67 -4.92 14.67
C CYS A 71 -8.22 -6.19 15.35
N LYS A 72 -7.32 -7.12 15.66
CA LYS A 72 -7.64 -8.30 16.46
C LYS A 72 -7.25 -8.03 17.90
N HIS A 73 -8.22 -8.18 18.79
CA HIS A 73 -8.01 -8.03 20.22
C HIS A 73 -7.90 -9.41 20.90
N VAL A 74 -7.03 -9.50 21.90
CA VAL A 74 -6.91 -10.64 22.82
C VAL A 74 -6.88 -10.07 24.23
N ASP A 75 -7.80 -10.52 25.08
CA ASP A 75 -7.97 -10.05 26.46
C ASP A 75 -8.10 -8.51 26.59
N GLY A 76 -8.80 -7.89 25.62
CA GLY A 76 -9.00 -6.45 25.56
C GLY A 76 -7.80 -5.62 25.09
N ASN A 77 -6.67 -6.26 24.79
CA ASN A 77 -5.48 -5.63 24.22
C ASN A 77 -5.38 -5.89 22.72
N VAL A 78 -4.77 -4.97 21.98
CA VAL A 78 -4.48 -5.12 20.54
C VAL A 78 -3.38 -6.16 20.35
N ALA A 79 -3.72 -7.28 19.73
CA ALA A 79 -2.79 -8.38 19.47
C ALA A 79 -2.28 -8.41 18.04
N LYS A 80 -3.12 -8.00 17.07
CA LYS A 80 -2.73 -7.99 15.66
C LYS A 80 -3.44 -6.89 14.90
N VAL A 81 -2.76 -6.22 13.98
CA VAL A 81 -3.36 -5.23 13.08
C VAL A 81 -3.18 -5.67 11.63
N SER A 82 -4.26 -5.66 10.86
CA SER A 82 -4.26 -5.98 9.44
C SER A 82 -4.67 -4.75 8.64
N ILE A 83 -3.84 -4.34 7.69
CA ILE A 83 -4.05 -3.16 6.85
C ILE A 83 -4.10 -3.58 5.39
N TYR A 84 -5.08 -3.06 4.65
CA TYR A 84 -5.30 -3.39 3.25
C TYR A 84 -5.19 -2.14 2.39
N PHE A 85 -4.31 -2.20 1.40
CA PHE A 85 -4.06 -1.15 0.43
C PHE A 85 -4.35 -1.63 -0.99
N SER A 86 -4.77 -0.69 -1.83
CA SER A 86 -4.86 -0.83 -3.28
C SER A 86 -3.97 0.21 -3.97
N SER A 87 -3.44 -0.11 -5.15
CA SER A 87 -2.70 0.84 -6.00
C SER A 87 -2.90 0.49 -7.47
N GLN A 88 -2.79 1.50 -8.34
CA GLN A 88 -2.79 1.30 -9.80
C GLN A 88 -1.38 1.24 -10.40
N ASP A 89 -0.35 1.36 -9.57
CA ASP A 89 1.04 1.34 -10.00
C ASP A 89 1.44 -0.06 -10.49
N ILE A 90 2.31 -0.09 -11.50
CA ILE A 90 2.92 -1.31 -12.02
C ILE A 90 4.29 -1.41 -11.36
N VAL A 91 4.50 -2.43 -10.53
CA VAL A 91 5.72 -2.56 -9.73
C VAL A 91 6.44 -3.87 -9.99
N GLU A 92 7.77 -3.81 -10.02
CA GLU A 92 8.62 -5.00 -10.02
C GLU A 92 8.82 -5.54 -8.60
N LEU A 93 9.33 -6.77 -8.49
CA LEU A 93 9.59 -7.42 -7.20
C LEU A 93 10.43 -6.58 -6.23
N CYS A 94 11.48 -5.92 -6.73
CA CYS A 94 12.33 -5.10 -5.88
C CYS A 94 11.59 -3.86 -5.35
N GLU A 95 10.73 -3.25 -6.16
CA GLU A 95 9.93 -2.09 -5.76
C GLU A 95 8.84 -2.49 -4.78
N ALA A 96 8.18 -3.62 -5.02
CA ALA A 96 7.23 -4.20 -4.08
C ALA A 96 7.88 -4.50 -2.72
N ARG A 97 9.15 -4.94 -2.67
CA ARG A 97 9.90 -5.07 -1.41
C ARG A 97 10.09 -3.74 -0.72
N ASP A 98 10.54 -2.73 -1.45
CA ASP A 98 10.78 -1.40 -0.88
C ASP A 98 9.49 -0.82 -0.28
N THR A 99 8.39 -0.89 -1.03
CA THR A 99 7.07 -0.43 -0.58
C THR A 99 6.60 -1.21 0.66
N LEU A 100 6.73 -2.55 0.67
CA LEU A 100 6.31 -3.36 1.81
C LEU A 100 7.14 -3.07 3.07
N VAL A 101 8.45 -2.88 2.93
CA VAL A 101 9.36 -2.54 4.04
C VAL A 101 9.05 -1.15 4.57
N ASP A 102 8.87 -0.18 3.69
CA ASP A 102 8.54 1.19 4.09
C ASP A 102 7.21 1.26 4.82
N ALA A 103 6.18 0.57 4.30
CA ALA A 103 4.88 0.47 4.97
C ALA A 103 5.00 -0.20 6.35
N THR A 104 5.76 -1.28 6.46
CA THR A 104 5.92 -2.02 7.73
C THR A 104 6.67 -1.21 8.77
N GLU A 105 7.86 -0.69 8.42
CA GLU A 105 8.72 0.03 9.37
C GLU A 105 8.08 1.37 9.76
N GLU A 106 7.40 2.07 8.84
CA GLU A 106 6.71 3.31 9.15
C GLU A 106 5.51 3.09 10.09
N PHE A 107 4.71 2.05 9.85
CA PHE A 107 3.61 1.70 10.74
C PHE A 107 4.09 1.30 12.13
N LEU A 108 5.11 0.44 12.21
CA LEU A 108 5.71 0.02 13.48
C LEU A 108 6.30 1.20 14.25
N ARG A 109 6.95 2.14 13.55
CA ARG A 109 7.43 3.39 14.16
C ARG A 109 6.28 4.20 14.74
N MET A 110 5.20 4.42 13.98
CA MET A 110 4.05 5.21 14.44
C MET A 110 3.35 4.58 15.66
N ILE A 111 3.21 3.26 15.70
CA ILE A 111 2.63 2.57 16.86
C ILE A 111 3.56 2.64 18.07
N ASN A 112 4.83 2.26 17.90
CA ASN A 112 5.76 2.14 19.02
C ASN A 112 6.19 3.50 19.61
N ASP A 113 6.18 4.57 18.80
CA ASP A 113 6.44 5.93 19.28
C ASP A 113 5.22 6.55 19.98
N ASN A 114 4.03 5.98 19.81
CA ASN A 114 2.81 6.50 20.42
C ASN A 114 2.62 5.98 21.87
N GLY A 115 2.86 6.87 22.84
CA GLY A 115 2.74 6.56 24.26
C GLY A 115 1.31 6.26 24.75
N TYR A 116 0.27 6.67 24.02
CA TYR A 116 -1.13 6.43 24.39
C TYR A 116 -1.59 5.01 24.03
N ILE A 117 -1.17 4.51 22.87
CA ILE A 117 -1.57 3.17 22.41
C ILE A 117 -0.71 2.07 22.99
N THR A 118 0.56 2.37 23.33
CA THR A 118 1.50 1.41 23.89
C THR A 118 0.90 0.62 25.07
N PRO A 119 0.21 1.24 26.06
CA PRO A 119 -0.52 0.54 27.13
C PRO A 119 -1.64 -0.42 26.71
N ALA A 120 -2.17 -0.31 25.50
CA ALA A 120 -3.22 -1.16 24.96
C ALA A 120 -2.68 -2.30 24.08
N LEU A 121 -1.37 -2.33 23.79
CA LEU A 121 -0.75 -3.40 23.00
C LEU A 121 -0.49 -4.64 23.85
N TYR A 122 -0.79 -5.81 23.26
CA TYR A 122 -0.56 -7.12 23.86
C TYR A 122 0.94 -7.44 24.00
N HIS A 123 1.74 -7.09 23.00
CA HIS A 123 3.21 -7.18 23.05
C HIS A 123 3.85 -5.79 22.92
N ARG A 124 5.00 -5.60 23.60
CA ARG A 124 5.74 -4.32 23.63
C ARG A 124 7.24 -4.60 23.59
N PRO A 125 7.99 -4.08 22.61
CA PRO A 125 7.51 -3.31 21.45
C PRO A 125 6.64 -4.17 20.51
N PHE A 126 5.75 -3.50 19.77
CA PHE A 126 5.02 -4.12 18.66
C PHE A 126 6.01 -4.52 17.58
N SER A 127 5.87 -5.72 17.04
CA SER A 127 6.79 -6.34 16.09
C SER A 127 6.13 -6.58 14.74
N PHE A 128 6.94 -6.84 13.71
CA PHE A 128 6.46 -7.15 12.36
C PHE A 128 5.64 -8.45 12.28
N GLU A 129 5.68 -9.31 13.31
CA GLU A 129 4.87 -10.53 13.39
C GLU A 129 3.41 -10.22 13.78
N GLU A 130 3.17 -9.07 14.43
CA GLU A 130 1.84 -8.62 14.86
C GLU A 130 1.16 -7.69 13.84
N VAL A 131 1.81 -7.45 12.71
CA VAL A 131 1.30 -6.60 11.63
C VAL A 131 1.10 -7.45 10.39
N ASN A 132 -0.10 -7.39 9.82
CA ASN A 132 -0.38 -7.86 8.48
C ASN A 132 -0.58 -6.66 7.54
N ILE A 133 0.13 -6.63 6.42
CA ILE A 133 -0.04 -5.61 5.38
C ILE A 133 -0.37 -6.33 4.09
N TYR A 134 -1.49 -5.99 3.46
CA TYR A 134 -1.91 -6.52 2.17
C TYR A 134 -1.91 -5.37 1.17
N ILE A 135 -1.07 -5.45 0.14
CA ILE A 135 -1.02 -4.45 -0.94
C ILE A 135 -1.42 -5.15 -2.23
N VAL A 136 -2.47 -4.64 -2.87
CA VAL A 136 -2.95 -5.11 -4.16
C VAL A 136 -2.62 -4.06 -5.24
N TYR A 137 -1.94 -4.48 -6.29
CA TYR A 137 -1.62 -3.66 -7.46
C TYR A 137 -2.62 -3.98 -8.58
N GLU A 138 -3.71 -3.22 -8.63
CA GLU A 138 -4.80 -3.36 -9.59
C GLU A 138 -4.64 -2.35 -10.74
N SER A 139 -3.65 -2.57 -11.61
CA SER A 139 -3.46 -1.72 -12.79
C SER A 139 -4.28 -2.22 -13.98
N TYR A 140 -5.05 -1.32 -14.62
CA TYR A 140 -5.76 -1.63 -15.87
C TYR A 140 -4.84 -2.07 -17.01
N PHE A 141 -3.56 -1.67 -16.97
CA PHE A 141 -2.55 -1.98 -17.98
C PHE A 141 -1.84 -3.30 -17.75
N VAL A 142 -2.02 -3.93 -16.59
CA VAL A 142 -1.56 -5.30 -16.35
C VAL A 142 -2.54 -6.22 -17.06
N GLN A 143 -2.40 -6.30 -18.38
CA GLN A 143 -2.90 -7.45 -19.12
C GLN A 143 -2.08 -8.66 -18.66
N TYR A 144 -2.71 -9.45 -17.81
CA TYR A 144 -2.48 -10.86 -17.52
C TYR A 144 -1.28 -11.54 -18.21
N VAL A 145 -0.42 -12.12 -17.37
CA VAL A 145 0.73 -12.98 -17.70
C VAL A 145 2.00 -12.21 -18.09
N ASP A 146 2.38 -11.18 -17.31
CA ASP A 146 3.77 -10.76 -17.24
C ASP A 146 4.35 -11.13 -15.86
N PRO A 147 5.18 -12.19 -15.75
CA PRO A 147 5.76 -12.61 -14.48
C PRO A 147 6.74 -11.58 -13.89
N THR A 148 7.06 -10.52 -14.63
CA THR A 148 7.94 -9.44 -14.19
C THR A 148 7.26 -8.57 -13.12
N TYR A 149 5.94 -8.40 -13.18
CA TYR A 149 5.21 -7.48 -12.31
C TYR A 149 4.44 -8.19 -11.19
N ILE A 150 4.40 -7.52 -10.04
CA ILE A 150 3.74 -8.03 -8.83
C ILE A 150 2.31 -7.51 -8.78
N ALA A 151 1.35 -8.42 -8.57
CA ALA A 151 -0.04 -8.06 -8.29
C ALA A 151 -0.33 -7.99 -6.80
N TYR A 152 0.34 -8.79 -5.98
CA TYR A 152 0.14 -8.79 -4.53
C TYR A 152 1.47 -8.78 -3.79
N ALA A 153 1.60 -7.89 -2.82
CA ALA A 153 2.65 -7.91 -1.81
C ALA A 153 1.99 -7.99 -0.43
N ILE A 154 2.27 -9.08 0.30
CA ILE A 154 1.62 -9.37 1.57
C ILE A 154 2.68 -9.58 2.63
N LEU A 155 2.53 -8.95 3.79
CA LEU A 155 3.20 -9.32 5.03
C LEU A 155 2.18 -10.04 5.90
N GLU A 156 2.48 -11.28 6.30
CA GLU A 156 1.65 -12.03 7.23
C GLU A 156 2.51 -12.95 8.10
N ASP A 157 2.31 -12.88 9.42
CA ASP A 157 3.01 -13.71 10.42
C ASP A 157 4.54 -13.70 10.22
N GLY A 158 5.09 -12.52 9.96
CA GLY A 158 6.52 -12.31 9.74
C GLY A 158 7.08 -12.82 8.41
N ASN A 159 6.23 -13.29 7.50
CA ASN A 159 6.62 -13.70 6.15
C ASN A 159 6.07 -12.72 5.10
N ALA A 160 6.90 -12.45 4.10
CA ALA A 160 6.52 -11.68 2.94
C ALA A 160 6.17 -12.63 1.78
N PHE A 161 5.00 -12.40 1.17
CA PHE A 161 4.49 -13.14 0.04
C PHE A 161 4.35 -12.19 -1.16
N TYR A 162 4.89 -12.60 -2.30
CA TYR A 162 4.79 -11.86 -3.55
C TYR A 162 4.15 -12.76 -4.61
N TYR A 163 3.08 -12.27 -5.21
CA TYR A 163 2.36 -12.98 -6.27
C TYR A 163 2.42 -12.17 -7.55
N SER A 164 2.82 -12.81 -8.64
CA SER A 164 2.80 -12.21 -9.98
C SER A 164 1.36 -11.91 -10.43
N GLY A 165 1.23 -10.99 -11.38
CA GLY A 165 -0.06 -10.64 -12.01
C GLY A 165 -0.58 -11.71 -12.96
N GLU A 166 -0.99 -12.87 -12.43
CA GLU A 166 -1.75 -13.87 -13.17
C GLU A 166 -3.25 -13.83 -12.81
N VAL A 167 -4.10 -14.07 -13.81
CA VAL A 167 -5.56 -14.10 -13.68
C VAL A 167 -5.99 -15.02 -12.55
N ASN A 168 -6.48 -14.41 -11.47
CA ASN A 168 -7.69 -14.81 -10.75
C ASN A 168 -7.84 -16.34 -10.54
N ASN A 169 -6.75 -17.00 -10.19
CA ASN A 169 -6.73 -18.43 -9.95
C ASN A 169 -5.87 -18.65 -8.71
N ILE A 170 -6.53 -18.92 -7.59
CA ILE A 170 -5.88 -19.30 -6.34
C ILE A 170 -5.10 -20.62 -6.48
N ASN A 171 -5.33 -21.37 -7.57
CA ASN A 171 -4.60 -22.56 -7.98
C ASN A 171 -3.59 -22.29 -9.10
N ALA A 172 -3.43 -21.03 -9.55
CA ALA A 172 -2.35 -20.68 -10.45
C ALA A 172 -1.05 -20.81 -9.65
N VAL A 173 -0.43 -21.97 -9.85
CA VAL A 173 0.98 -22.04 -10.11
C VAL A 173 1.84 -21.54 -8.93
N ALA A 174 1.98 -22.38 -7.91
CA ALA A 174 2.83 -22.15 -6.74
C ALA A 174 4.31 -21.81 -7.04
N TRP A 175 4.77 -21.92 -8.30
CA TRP A 175 6.12 -21.56 -8.72
C TRP A 175 6.32 -20.07 -9.04
N ASP A 176 5.25 -19.32 -9.33
CA ASP A 176 5.32 -17.85 -9.52
C ASP A 176 5.02 -17.07 -8.23
N GLN A 177 5.04 -17.79 -7.11
CA GLN A 177 4.84 -17.25 -5.77
C GLN A 177 6.19 -17.24 -5.06
N ARG A 178 6.61 -16.06 -4.60
CA ARG A 178 7.81 -15.94 -3.79
C ARG A 178 7.43 -15.70 -2.34
N VAL A 179 7.84 -16.63 -1.49
CA VAL A 179 7.71 -16.52 -0.04
C VAL A 179 9.09 -16.36 0.56
N GLU A 180 9.27 -15.33 1.38
CA GLU A 180 10.51 -15.14 2.12
C GLU A 180 10.24 -14.50 3.49
N PRO A 181 11.06 -14.78 4.51
CA PRO A 181 10.94 -14.11 5.80
C PRO A 181 11.09 -12.59 5.64
N TYR A 182 10.33 -11.82 6.41
CA TYR A 182 10.35 -10.35 6.33
C TYR A 182 11.77 -9.77 6.50
N ILE A 183 12.58 -10.36 7.40
CA ILE A 183 13.98 -9.96 7.61
C ILE A 183 14.81 -10.03 6.32
N LYS A 184 14.54 -11.02 5.46
CA LYS A 184 15.22 -11.18 4.17
C LYS A 184 14.75 -10.11 3.17
N THR A 185 13.44 -9.88 3.09
CA THR A 185 12.85 -8.76 2.31
C THR A 185 13.49 -7.43 2.68
N ARG A 186 13.55 -7.13 3.99
CA ARG A 186 14.15 -5.90 4.53
C ARG A 186 15.62 -5.77 4.16
N THR A 187 16.37 -6.86 4.24
CA THR A 187 17.79 -6.88 3.86
C THR A 187 17.96 -6.53 2.37
N PHE A 188 17.15 -7.10 1.49
CA PHE A 188 17.22 -6.80 0.06
C PHE A 188 16.83 -5.36 -0.27
N ALA A 189 15.79 -4.81 0.39
CA ALA A 189 15.41 -3.41 0.24
C ALA A 189 16.58 -2.48 0.60
N TYR A 190 17.21 -2.69 1.75
CA TYR A 190 18.36 -1.86 2.16
C TYR A 190 19.59 -2.03 1.27
N GLN A 191 19.88 -3.25 0.81
CA GLN A 191 20.99 -3.49 -0.13
C GLN A 191 20.75 -2.79 -1.47
N ARG A 192 19.51 -2.82 -1.98
CA ARG A 192 19.15 -2.09 -3.21
C ARG A 192 19.33 -0.59 -3.04
N ARG A 193 18.81 -0.01 -1.95
CA ARG A 193 18.94 1.44 -1.67
C ARG A 193 20.41 1.85 -1.59
N ALA A 194 21.21 1.11 -0.84
CA ALA A 194 22.65 1.35 -0.75
C ALA A 194 23.37 1.25 -2.12
N ALA A 195 22.93 0.33 -2.98
CA ALA A 195 23.46 0.21 -4.34
C ALA A 195 23.01 1.35 -5.28
N GLN A 196 21.85 1.96 -5.04
CA GLN A 196 21.31 3.08 -5.82
C GLN A 196 21.87 4.45 -5.38
N GLU A 197 22.23 4.59 -4.10
CA GLU A 197 22.77 5.82 -3.49
C GLU A 197 23.83 6.56 -4.34
N PRO A 198 24.90 5.91 -4.86
CA PRO A 198 25.91 6.63 -5.64
C PRO A 198 25.36 7.23 -6.95
N TYR A 199 24.35 6.58 -7.55
CA TYR A 199 23.72 7.08 -8.78
C TYR A 199 22.79 8.25 -8.49
N ILE A 200 22.03 8.17 -7.40
CA ILE A 200 21.16 9.25 -6.93
C ILE A 200 21.99 10.49 -6.60
N GLU A 201 23.12 10.32 -5.89
CA GLU A 201 24.00 11.43 -5.54
C GLU A 201 24.64 12.07 -6.78
N ALA A 202 25.11 11.26 -7.73
CA ALA A 202 25.66 11.77 -8.98
C ALA A 202 24.61 12.57 -9.78
N GLU A 203 23.35 12.13 -9.80
CA GLU A 203 22.27 12.87 -10.45
C GLU A 203 21.93 14.18 -9.72
N ARG A 204 21.96 14.18 -8.38
CA ARG A 204 21.73 15.38 -7.56
C ARG A 204 22.79 16.44 -7.82
N LEU A 205 24.07 16.04 -7.87
CA LEU A 205 25.18 16.94 -8.18
C LEU A 205 25.06 17.54 -9.58
N LYS A 206 24.71 16.73 -10.59
CA LYS A 206 24.46 17.22 -11.95
C LYS A 206 23.35 18.27 -11.99
N LYS A 207 22.21 18.02 -11.34
CA LYS A 207 21.10 18.98 -11.26
C LYS A 207 21.51 20.27 -10.56
N GLU A 208 22.37 20.19 -9.55
CA GLU A 208 22.89 21.37 -8.85
C GLU A 208 23.84 22.18 -9.75
N GLU A 209 24.72 21.53 -10.49
CA GLU A 209 25.61 22.17 -11.48
C GLU A 209 24.80 22.86 -12.59
N GLU A 210 23.77 22.20 -13.11
CA GLU A 210 22.85 22.77 -14.10
C GLU A 210 22.11 23.99 -13.55
N ARG A 211 21.61 23.92 -12.30
CA ARG A 211 20.95 25.05 -11.64
C ARG A 211 21.90 26.22 -11.45
N LYS A 212 23.14 25.96 -11.03
CA LYS A 212 24.18 27.00 -10.90
C LYS A 212 24.49 27.64 -12.25
N LYS A 213 24.68 26.83 -13.30
CA LYS A 213 24.94 27.32 -14.65
C LYS A 213 23.82 28.23 -15.16
N LYS A 214 22.56 27.78 -15.03
CA LYS A 214 21.38 28.57 -15.40
C LYS A 214 21.31 29.90 -14.65
N PHE A 215 21.58 29.90 -13.34
CA PHE A 215 21.63 31.12 -12.53
C PHE A 215 22.70 32.12 -13.00
N TYR A 216 23.89 31.64 -13.41
CA TYR A 216 24.93 32.51 -13.96
C TYR A 216 24.58 33.07 -15.33
N GLU A 217 23.95 32.27 -16.20
CA GLU A 217 23.49 32.71 -17.53
C GLU A 217 22.41 33.80 -17.41
N GLU A 218 21.41 33.62 -16.53
CA GLU A 218 20.37 34.63 -16.25
C GLU A 218 20.96 35.94 -15.70
N ARG A 219 21.95 35.86 -14.81
CA ARG A 219 22.64 37.07 -14.32
C ARG A 219 23.44 37.77 -15.40
N LEU A 220 24.05 37.04 -16.34
CA LEU A 220 24.82 37.64 -17.42
C LEU A 220 23.92 38.40 -18.39
N THR A 221 22.70 37.92 -18.63
CA THR A 221 21.73 38.62 -19.50
C THR A 221 21.22 39.93 -18.91
N ASP A 222 21.21 40.10 -17.58
CA ASP A 222 20.82 41.38 -16.96
C ASP A 222 21.86 42.50 -17.13
N TYR A 223 23.09 42.17 -17.52
CA TYR A 223 24.17 43.14 -17.70
C TYR A 223 24.33 43.65 -19.15
N TYR A 224 23.65 43.05 -20.13
CA TYR A 224 23.74 43.39 -21.55
C TYR A 224 22.39 43.79 -22.13
#